data_AF-A0A8S8YDP0-F1
#
_entry.id   AF-A0A8S8YDP0-F1
#
_cell.length_a   1.000
_cell.length_b   1.000
_cell.length_c   1.000
_cell.angle_alpha   90.00
_cell.angle_beta   90.00
_cell.angle_gamma   90.00
#
_symmetry.space_group_name_H-M   'P 1'
#
loop_
_entity.id
_entity.type
_entity.pdbx_description
1 polymer ?
#
loop_
_entity_poly.entity_id
_entity_poly.type
_entity_poly.pdbx_seq_one_letter_code
_entity_poly.pdbx_strand_id
1 'polypeptide(L)'
;MQIICFWIKPPLRNLELVQTLSGEKVGSLLQAIDATQTWMGRRLLKEWLLRPLMDASEIEMRHAAVGSLVNANRRLREIRASLKAMRDLERLSTRLAYNRVNGRDLLAICDCLSRMPTLQALLQESDDPLLNDCATGLSET
;
A
#
# COMPACT_ATOMS: atom_id res chain seq x y z
N MET A 1 -6.10 16.60 -18.45
CA MET A 1 -5.98 15.43 -17.55
C MET A 1 -7.26 15.20 -16.72
N GLN A 2 -8.46 15.26 -17.34
CA GLN A 2 -9.76 15.08 -16.64
C GLN A 2 -10.72 14.11 -17.37
N ILE A 3 -10.32 13.54 -18.51
CA ILE A 3 -11.26 12.84 -19.41
C ILE A 3 -11.38 11.33 -19.08
N ILE A 4 -10.41 10.74 -18.37
CA ILE A 4 -10.42 9.29 -18.06
C ILE A 4 -11.41 8.95 -16.93
N CYS A 5 -11.69 9.87 -16.00
CA CYS A 5 -12.59 9.60 -14.87
C CYS A 5 -14.08 9.48 -15.24
N PHE A 6 -14.48 9.84 -16.48
CA PHE A 6 -15.90 9.87 -16.86
C PHE A 6 -16.43 8.53 -17.41
N TRP A 7 -15.57 7.67 -17.97
CA TRP A 7 -16.01 6.46 -18.67
C TRP A 7 -16.20 5.20 -17.81
N ILE A 8 -15.65 5.16 -16.58
CA ILE A 8 -15.69 3.94 -15.72
C ILE A 8 -16.66 4.09 -14.53
N LYS A 9 -17.48 5.14 -14.45
CA LYS A 9 -18.37 5.32 -13.28
C LYS A 9 -19.59 4.39 -13.18
N PRO A 10 -20.27 3.93 -14.26
CA PRO A 10 -21.48 3.11 -14.10
C PRO A 10 -21.26 1.66 -13.62
N PRO A 11 -20.26 0.87 -14.08
CA PRO A 11 -20.21 -0.57 -13.76
C PRO A 11 -19.62 -0.92 -12.38
N LEU A 12 -18.87 -0.02 -11.74
CA LEU A 12 -18.14 -0.34 -10.49
C LEU A 12 -19.05 -0.61 -9.28
N ARG A 13 -20.27 -0.02 -9.26
CA ARG A 13 -21.22 -0.24 -8.16
C ARG A 13 -21.82 -1.64 -8.19
N ASN A 14 -22.05 -2.20 -9.38
CA ASN A 14 -22.59 -3.54 -9.55
C ASN A 14 -21.57 -4.63 -9.18
N LEU A 15 -20.28 -4.29 -9.18
CA LEU A 15 -19.19 -5.19 -8.76
C LEU A 15 -18.90 -5.12 -7.26
N GLU A 16 -19.64 -4.29 -6.51
CA GLU A 16 -19.53 -4.15 -5.05
C GLU A 16 -18.08 -4.01 -4.54
N LEU A 17 -17.23 -3.30 -5.30
CA LEU A 17 -15.79 -3.33 -5.08
C LEU A 17 -15.36 -2.79 -3.71
N VAL A 18 -16.02 -1.73 -3.25
CA VAL A 18 -15.70 -1.03 -2.00
C VAL A 18 -16.88 -1.02 -1.02
N GLN A 19 -18.09 -1.14 -1.56
CA GLN A 19 -19.36 -1.10 -0.83
C GLN A 19 -20.35 -1.99 -1.58
N THR A 20 -21.26 -2.64 -0.86
CA THR A 20 -22.38 -3.41 -1.41
C THR A 20 -23.40 -2.49 -2.07
N LEU A 21 -24.36 -3.06 -2.79
CA LEU A 21 -25.49 -2.35 -3.37
C LEU A 21 -26.33 -1.61 -2.31
N SER A 22 -26.37 -2.15 -1.08
CA SER A 22 -27.02 -1.54 0.09
C SER A 22 -26.20 -0.42 0.74
N GLY A 23 -24.99 -0.14 0.25
CA GLY A 23 -24.08 0.87 0.79
C GLY A 23 -23.22 0.41 1.96
N GLU A 24 -23.24 -0.89 2.29
CA GLU A 24 -22.46 -1.44 3.39
C GLU A 24 -21.03 -1.77 2.96
N LYS A 25 -20.04 -1.62 3.85
CA LYS A 25 -18.66 -2.05 3.56
C LYS A 25 -18.47 -3.56 3.72
N VAL A 26 -19.24 -4.16 4.62
CA VAL A 26 -19.23 -5.60 4.89
C VAL A 26 -19.86 -6.30 3.68
N GLY A 27 -19.21 -7.33 3.16
CA GLY A 27 -19.62 -8.01 1.94
C GLY A 27 -19.00 -7.45 0.64
N SER A 28 -18.26 -6.34 0.69
CA SER A 28 -17.55 -5.81 -0.49
C SER A 28 -16.28 -6.59 -0.83
N LEU A 29 -15.86 -6.54 -2.10
CA LEU A 29 -14.60 -7.18 -2.54
C LEU A 29 -13.40 -6.70 -1.72
N LEU A 30 -13.28 -5.39 -1.51
CA LEU A 30 -12.21 -4.80 -0.71
C LEU A 30 -12.18 -5.40 0.70
N GLN A 31 -13.33 -5.66 1.32
CA GLN A 31 -13.36 -6.30 2.64
C GLN A 31 -12.91 -7.76 2.60
N ALA A 32 -13.18 -8.49 1.51
CA ALA A 32 -12.76 -9.87 1.34
C ALA A 32 -11.25 -10.03 1.10
N ILE A 33 -10.63 -9.14 0.32
CA ILE A 33 -9.22 -9.28 -0.09
C ILE A 33 -8.23 -8.47 0.77
N ASP A 34 -8.70 -7.52 1.57
CA ASP A 34 -7.82 -6.66 2.34
C ASP A 34 -7.16 -7.41 3.51
N ALA A 35 -5.92 -7.83 3.28
CA ALA A 35 -5.01 -8.36 4.30
C ALA A 35 -3.83 -7.40 4.57
N THR A 36 -3.96 -6.11 4.26
CA THR A 36 -2.91 -5.11 4.45
C THR A 36 -2.61 -4.90 5.94
N GLN A 37 -1.37 -4.50 6.26
CA GLN A 37 -0.92 -4.30 7.65
C GLN A 37 -0.99 -2.83 8.09
N THR A 38 -1.25 -1.91 7.17
CA THR A 38 -1.25 -0.46 7.40
C THR A 38 -2.48 0.20 6.79
N TRP A 39 -2.95 1.28 7.40
CA TRP A 39 -4.06 2.07 6.88
C TRP A 39 -3.75 2.70 5.52
N MET A 40 -2.51 3.15 5.31
CA MET A 40 -2.02 3.63 4.01
C MET A 40 -2.06 2.52 2.94
N GLY A 41 -1.67 1.28 3.29
CA GLY A 41 -1.78 0.13 2.40
C GLY A 41 -3.22 -0.17 1.99
N ARG A 42 -4.17 -0.14 2.94
CA ARG A 42 -5.60 -0.31 2.64
C ARG A 42 -6.12 0.78 1.70
N ARG A 43 -5.68 2.02 1.89
CA ARG A 43 -6.07 3.16 1.04
C ARG A 43 -5.52 3.00 -0.39
N LEU A 44 -4.26 2.56 -0.52
CA LEU A 44 -3.64 2.25 -1.81
C LEU A 44 -4.35 1.09 -2.52
N LEU A 45 -4.66 0.00 -1.82
CA LEU A 45 -5.39 -1.14 -2.38
C LEU A 45 -6.76 -0.72 -2.91
N LYS A 46 -7.49 0.10 -2.14
CA LYS A 46 -8.76 0.69 -2.58
C LYS A 46 -8.57 1.53 -3.86
N GLU A 47 -7.51 2.32 -3.95
CA GLU A 47 -7.22 3.10 -5.15
C GLU A 47 -6.97 2.19 -6.35
N TRP A 48 -6.16 1.14 -6.22
CA TRP A 48 -5.90 0.19 -7.29
C TRP A 48 -7.17 -0.52 -7.80
N LEU A 49 -8.11 -0.86 -6.90
CA LEU A 49 -9.40 -1.43 -7.31
C LEU A 49 -10.27 -0.46 -8.09
N LEU A 50 -10.23 0.84 -7.74
CA LEU A 50 -11.03 1.87 -8.40
C LEU A 50 -10.36 2.42 -9.66
N ARG A 51 -9.05 2.24 -9.79
CA ARG A 51 -8.20 2.74 -10.88
C ARG A 51 -7.23 1.63 -11.28
N PRO A 52 -7.73 0.61 -12.00
CA PRO A 52 -6.86 -0.45 -12.49
C PRO A 52 -5.82 0.10 -13.45
N LEU A 53 -4.66 -0.54 -13.49
CA LEU A 53 -3.63 -0.24 -14.47
C LEU A 53 -4.12 -0.64 -15.87
N MET A 54 -3.66 0.12 -16.87
CA MET A 54 -3.97 -0.13 -18.28
C MET A 54 -2.73 -0.56 -19.07
N ASP A 55 -1.54 -0.45 -18.47
CA ASP A 55 -0.27 -0.84 -19.06
C ASP A 55 0.06 -2.29 -18.68
N ALA A 56 0.26 -3.14 -19.69
CA ALA A 56 0.58 -4.55 -19.49
C ALA A 56 1.92 -4.74 -18.76
N SER A 57 2.92 -3.91 -19.06
CA SER A 57 4.23 -4.00 -18.42
C SER A 57 4.17 -3.70 -16.93
N GLU A 58 3.39 -2.70 -16.52
CA GLU A 58 3.19 -2.37 -15.10
C GLU A 58 2.41 -3.47 -14.36
N ILE A 59 1.45 -4.10 -15.02
CA ILE A 59 0.73 -5.24 -14.48
C ILE A 59 1.68 -6.42 -14.27
N GLU A 60 2.47 -6.78 -15.28
CA GLU A 60 3.45 -7.87 -15.20
C GLU A 60 4.48 -7.65 -14.09
N MET A 61 5.00 -6.42 -13.94
CA MET A 61 5.91 -6.07 -12.84
C MET A 61 5.27 -6.30 -11.47
N ARG A 62 4.01 -5.91 -11.26
CA ARG A 62 3.30 -6.18 -10.00
C ARG A 62 3.11 -7.67 -9.76
N HIS A 63 2.77 -8.43 -10.80
CA HIS A 63 2.59 -9.88 -10.70
C HIS A 63 3.90 -10.59 -10.36
N ALA A 64 5.03 -10.19 -10.96
CA ALA A 64 6.35 -10.72 -10.64
C ALA A 64 6.71 -10.48 -9.17
N ALA A 65 6.52 -9.25 -8.67
CA ALA A 65 6.78 -8.90 -7.27
C ALA A 65 5.92 -9.71 -6.30
N VAL A 66 4.61 -9.87 -6.61
CA VAL A 66 3.71 -10.72 -5.81
C VAL A 66 4.19 -12.17 -5.82
N GLY A 67 4.56 -12.72 -6.97
CA GLY A 67 5.11 -14.08 -7.09
C GLY A 67 6.38 -14.27 -6.26
N SER A 68 7.30 -13.31 -6.32
CA SER A 68 8.53 -13.31 -5.52
C SER A 68 8.25 -13.31 -4.01
N LEU A 69 7.25 -12.54 -3.55
CA LEU A 69 6.87 -12.51 -2.14
C LEU A 69 6.15 -13.78 -1.68
N VAL A 70 5.26 -14.34 -2.52
CA VAL A 70 4.53 -15.59 -2.22
C VAL A 70 5.49 -16.77 -2.10
N ASN A 71 6.51 -16.83 -2.97
CA ASN A 71 7.52 -17.90 -2.92
C ASN A 71 8.48 -17.77 -1.73
N ALA A 72 8.57 -16.60 -1.10
CA ALA A 72 9.47 -16.32 0.02
C ALA A 72 8.71 -16.09 1.35
N ASN A 73 8.04 -17.12 1.86
CA ASN A 73 7.17 -17.04 3.05
C ASN A 73 7.82 -16.43 4.31
N ARG A 74 9.11 -16.68 4.56
CA ARG A 74 9.85 -16.05 5.68
C ARG A 74 9.89 -14.54 5.52
N ARG A 75 10.39 -14.08 4.37
CA ARG A 75 10.52 -12.66 4.02
C ARG A 75 9.17 -11.94 4.06
N LEU A 76 8.13 -12.55 3.49
CA LEU A 76 6.78 -11.98 3.54
C LEU A 76 6.28 -11.78 4.97
N ARG A 77 6.51 -12.74 5.88
CA ARG A 77 6.13 -12.60 7.30
C ARG A 77 6.90 -11.48 7.99
N GLU A 78 8.20 -11.38 7.76
CA GLU A 78 9.05 -10.36 8.36
C GLU A 78 8.69 -8.95 7.85
N ILE A 79 8.45 -8.80 6.55
CA ILE A 79 7.94 -7.54 5.95
C ILE A 79 6.61 -7.15 6.59
N ARG A 80 5.66 -8.08 6.69
CA ARG A 80 4.35 -7.83 7.32
C ARG A 80 4.49 -7.43 8.78
N ALA A 81 5.37 -8.07 9.54
CA ALA A 81 5.64 -7.72 10.94
C ALA A 81 6.24 -6.31 11.08
N SER A 82 7.19 -5.97 10.20
CA SER A 82 7.79 -4.63 10.16
C SER A 82 6.73 -3.56 9.88
N LEU A 83 5.88 -3.78 8.86
CA LEU A 83 4.80 -2.87 8.48
C LEU A 83 3.72 -2.73 9.56
N LYS A 84 3.34 -3.82 10.23
CA LYS A 84 2.29 -3.80 11.26
C LYS A 84 2.64 -2.90 12.44
N ALA A 85 3.93 -2.76 12.76
CA ALA A 85 4.39 -1.89 13.84
C ALA A 85 4.41 -0.40 13.44
N MET A 86 4.26 -0.08 12.15
CA MET A 86 4.26 1.30 11.67
C MET A 86 2.88 1.92 11.86
N ARG A 87 2.88 3.15 12.40
CA ARG A 87 1.67 3.99 12.43
C ARG A 87 1.36 4.52 11.03
N ASP A 88 0.21 5.17 10.87
CA ASP A 88 -0.21 5.77 9.59
C ASP A 88 0.68 6.97 9.23
N LEU A 89 1.85 6.66 8.65
CA LEU A 89 2.91 7.62 8.32
C LEU A 89 2.40 8.72 7.39
N GLU A 90 1.55 8.40 6.43
CA GLU A 90 1.02 9.39 5.49
C GLU A 90 0.16 10.46 6.18
N ARG A 91 -0.62 10.06 7.20
CA ARG A 91 -1.35 11.04 8.02
C ARG A 91 -0.43 11.84 8.92
N LEU A 92 0.59 11.20 9.49
CA LEU A 92 1.58 11.86 10.34
C LEU A 92 2.41 12.88 9.54
N SER A 93 2.88 12.53 8.34
CA SER A 93 3.64 13.41 7.45
C SER A 93 2.78 14.58 6.95
N THR A 94 1.51 14.33 6.62
CA THR A 94 0.57 15.41 6.27
C THR A 94 0.42 16.40 7.43
N ARG A 95 0.25 15.92 8.66
CA ARG A 95 0.16 16.79 9.85
C ARG A 95 1.46 17.56 10.09
N LEU A 96 2.62 16.94 9.81
CA LEU A 96 3.95 17.56 9.89
C LEU A 96 4.09 18.71 8.91
N ALA A 97 3.70 18.49 7.65
CA ALA A 97 3.73 19.53 6.63
C ALA A 97 2.89 20.75 7.01
N TYR A 98 1.78 20.56 7.74
CA TYR A 98 0.93 21.64 8.24
C TYR A 98 1.31 22.18 9.63
N ASN A 99 2.44 21.76 10.22
CA ASN A 99 2.88 22.14 11.57
C ASN A 99 1.83 21.88 12.67
N ARG A 100 1.04 20.80 12.55
CA ARG A 100 -0.01 20.39 13.51
C ARG A 100 0.33 19.12 14.30
N VAL A 101 1.62 18.89 14.53
CA VAL A 101 2.16 17.66 15.11
C VAL A 101 2.45 17.87 16.59
N ASN A 102 2.16 16.85 17.41
CA ASN A 102 2.54 16.86 18.82
C ASN A 102 3.77 15.98 19.07
N GLY A 103 4.34 16.00 20.27
CA GLY A 103 5.53 15.20 20.60
C GLY A 103 5.34 13.69 20.42
N ARG A 104 4.12 13.16 20.64
CA ARG A 104 3.83 11.72 20.44
C ARG A 104 3.82 11.34 18.96
N ASP A 105 3.35 12.24 18.10
CA ASP A 105 3.36 12.05 16.66
C ASP A 105 4.80 12.07 16.12
N LEU A 106 5.67 12.94 16.65
CA LEU A 106 7.09 12.95 16.30
C LEU A 106 7.78 11.65 16.73
N LEU A 107 7.54 11.17 17.95
CA LEU A 107 8.04 9.87 18.41
C LEU A 107 7.55 8.73 17.50
N ALA A 108 6.28 8.75 17.11
CA ALA A 108 5.73 7.78 16.17
C ALA A 108 6.41 7.81 14.80
N ILE A 109 6.75 9.01 14.30
CA ILE A 109 7.52 9.15 13.04
C ILE A 109 8.92 8.57 13.22
N CYS A 110 9.65 8.95 14.28
CA CYS A 110 10.98 8.41 14.58
C CYS A 110 10.97 6.88 14.68
N ASP A 111 9.99 6.31 15.39
CA ASP A 111 9.82 4.86 15.53
C ASP A 111 9.61 4.19 14.17
N CYS A 112 8.86 4.82 13.24
CA CYS A 112 8.68 4.29 11.89
C CYS A 112 9.97 4.39 11.06
N LEU A 113 10.65 5.54 11.11
CA LEU A 113 11.91 5.77 10.39
C LEU A 113 13.00 4.78 10.84
N SER A 114 13.09 4.49 12.13
CA SER A 114 14.06 3.51 12.68
C SER A 114 13.89 2.09 12.12
N ARG A 115 12.72 1.77 11.57
CA ARG A 115 12.39 0.45 11.00
C ARG A 115 12.61 0.40 9.48
N MET A 116 12.79 1.54 8.82
CA MET A 116 13.00 1.60 7.37
C MET A 116 14.24 0.81 6.92
N PRO A 117 15.40 0.86 7.61
CA PRO A 117 16.56 0.07 7.20
C PRO A 117 16.30 -1.44 7.22
N THR A 118 15.56 -1.94 8.22
CA THR A 118 15.17 -3.35 8.27
C THR A 118 14.23 -3.72 7.13
N LEU A 119 13.25 -2.87 6.82
CA LEU A 119 12.35 -3.10 5.69
C LEU A 119 13.11 -3.08 4.35
N GLN A 120 14.05 -2.16 4.19
CA GLN A 120 14.90 -2.04 3.02
C GLN A 120 15.72 -3.31 2.80
N ALA A 121 16.41 -3.79 3.83
CA ALA A 121 17.20 -5.02 3.75
C ALA A 121 16.35 -6.22 3.32
N LEU A 122 15.13 -6.34 3.87
CA LEU A 122 14.20 -7.41 3.50
C LEU A 122 13.73 -7.32 2.06
N LEU A 123 13.52 -6.12 1.52
CA LEU A 123 13.13 -5.94 0.11
C LEU A 123 14.27 -6.30 -0.85
N GLN A 124 15.51 -5.95 -0.47
CA GLN A 124 16.73 -6.24 -1.25
C GLN A 124 17.16 -7.71 -1.24
N GLU A 125 16.56 -8.55 -0.38
CA GLU A 125 16.75 -10.01 -0.48
C GLU A 125 16.16 -10.59 -1.79
N SER A 126 15.44 -9.81 -2.59
CA SER A 126 14.84 -10.25 -3.86
C SER A 126 15.58 -9.68 -5.06
N ASP A 127 15.75 -10.50 -6.09
CA ASP A 127 16.18 -10.02 -7.42
C ASP A 127 15.03 -9.40 -8.23
N ASP A 128 13.89 -9.09 -7.59
CA ASP A 128 12.72 -8.56 -8.29
C ASP A 128 12.91 -7.05 -8.50
N PRO A 129 12.81 -6.53 -9.75
CA PRO A 129 13.06 -5.13 -10.03
C PRO A 129 12.17 -4.18 -9.23
N LEU A 130 10.86 -4.49 -9.14
CA LEU A 130 9.91 -3.60 -8.46
C LEU A 130 10.15 -3.56 -6.94
N LEU A 131 10.53 -4.69 -6.32
CA LEU A 131 10.89 -4.71 -4.90
C LEU A 131 12.18 -3.94 -4.61
N ASN A 132 13.17 -4.02 -5.51
CA ASN A 132 14.40 -3.26 -5.41
C ASN A 132 14.18 -1.76 -5.61
N ASP A 133 13.35 -1.38 -6.59
CA ASP A 133 12.93 0.02 -6.78
C ASP A 133 12.26 0.56 -5.51
N CYS A 134 11.36 -0.21 -4.90
CA CYS A 134 10.75 0.17 -3.62
C CYS A 134 11.80 0.32 -2.51
N ALA A 135 12.83 -0.52 -2.48
CA ALA A 135 13.91 -0.42 -1.49
C ALA A 135 14.79 0.82 -1.70
N THR A 136 15.06 1.21 -2.95
CA THR A 136 15.82 2.43 -3.25
C THR A 136 15.05 3.70 -2.89
N GLY A 137 13.73 3.71 -3.11
CA GLY A 137 12.87 4.82 -2.70
C GLY A 137 12.80 5.04 -1.18
N LEU A 138 13.19 4.05 -0.37
CA LEU A 138 13.30 4.19 1.09
C LEU A 138 14.61 4.88 1.54
N SER A 139 15.63 4.96 0.67
CA SER A 139 16.93 5.58 1.00
C SER A 139 17.08 7.05 0.60
N GLU A 140 16.19 7.60 -0.23
CA GLU A 140 16.31 8.99 -0.74
C GLU A 140 15.83 10.08 0.24
N THR A 141 16.03 9.89 1.55
CA THR A 141 15.82 10.94 2.58
C THR A 141 17.07 11.14 3.41
#